data_AF-A0A6I9PEA1-F1
#
_entry.id   AF-A0A6I9PEA1-F1
#
_cell.length_a   1.000
_cell.length_b   1.000
_cell.length_c   1.000
_cell.angle_alpha   90.00
_cell.angle_beta   90.00
_cell.angle_gamma   90.00
#
_symmetry.space_group_name_H-M   'P 1'
#
loop_
_entity.id
_entity.type
_entity.pdbx_description
1 polymer ?
#
loop_
_entity_poly.entity_id
_entity_poly.type
_entity_poly.pdbx_seq_one_letter_code
_entity_poly.pdbx_strand_id
1 'polypeptide(L)'
;MASGRKAVTHAIPALQPIVHDLFVLRGSNKADAGKELETQKEVVVSMLLRLVQHHQVLEMFILVLQQCHKENEDKWKRLSRQIADVILPMISKQQMHLDSPEALGVLNTLFETVAPSSLRPVDMLLKSMFTTPVTMASVGTVQLWVSGILAVLRVLVSQSTEDIVLSRVHELSLTPHLLSCHTIRRLHQQSPSPSDPPAADTLCSQDGEAQKALPEETFARLVT
;
A
#
# COMPACT_ATOMS: atom_id res chain seq x y z
N MET A 1 -4.44 -4.16 -22.40
CA MET A 1 -3.24 -4.84 -21.86
C MET A 1 -2.22 -5.28 -22.92
N ALA A 2 -2.56 -5.33 -24.23
CA ALA A 2 -1.57 -5.34 -25.31
C ALA A 2 -1.86 -4.30 -26.42
N SER A 3 -3.06 -3.69 -26.42
CA SER A 3 -3.55 -2.83 -27.51
C SER A 3 -3.62 -1.32 -27.16
N GLY A 4 -2.89 -0.87 -26.13
CA GLY A 4 -2.77 0.57 -25.79
C GLY A 4 -4.00 1.28 -25.18
N ARG A 5 -5.16 0.63 -25.07
CA ARG A 5 -6.40 1.24 -24.50
C ARG A 5 -6.34 1.36 -22.97
N LYS A 6 -6.99 2.40 -22.42
CA LYS A 6 -7.08 2.67 -20.97
C LYS A 6 -7.65 1.45 -20.21
N ALA A 7 -6.97 1.03 -19.15
CA ALA A 7 -7.33 -0.17 -18.39
C ALA A 7 -8.71 -0.07 -17.73
N VAL A 8 -9.03 1.09 -17.16
CA VAL A 8 -10.29 1.37 -16.43
C VAL A 8 -11.53 1.18 -17.30
N THR A 9 -11.47 1.52 -18.59
CA THR A 9 -12.65 1.49 -19.45
C THR A 9 -12.82 0.19 -20.25
N HIS A 10 -11.77 -0.63 -20.35
CA HIS A 10 -11.79 -1.81 -21.22
C HIS A 10 -11.34 -3.08 -20.49
N ALA A 11 -10.16 -3.04 -19.85
CA ALA A 11 -9.57 -4.23 -19.27
C ALA A 11 -10.25 -4.62 -17.95
N ILE A 12 -10.48 -3.65 -17.05
CA ILE A 12 -11.06 -3.90 -15.74
C ILE A 12 -12.52 -4.38 -15.85
N PRO A 13 -13.42 -3.73 -16.62
CA PRO A 13 -14.79 -4.20 -16.78
C PRO A 13 -14.88 -5.58 -17.43
N ALA A 14 -13.93 -5.94 -18.31
CA ALA A 14 -13.88 -7.26 -18.92
C ALA A 14 -13.42 -8.35 -17.93
N LEU A 15 -12.61 -8.01 -16.92
CA LEU A 15 -12.13 -8.94 -15.89
C LEU A 15 -13.20 -9.24 -14.83
N GLN A 16 -14.07 -8.28 -14.51
CA GLN A 16 -15.13 -8.46 -13.50
C GLN A 16 -15.99 -9.72 -13.69
N PRO A 17 -16.60 -9.99 -14.86
CA PRO A 17 -17.40 -11.21 -15.05
C PRO A 17 -16.55 -12.48 -15.00
N ILE A 18 -15.29 -12.42 -15.44
CA ILE A 18 -14.35 -13.56 -15.39
C ILE A 18 -14.02 -13.92 -13.94
N VAL A 19 -13.72 -12.92 -13.12
CA VAL A 19 -13.45 -13.12 -11.69
C VAL A 19 -14.68 -13.69 -10.99
N HIS A 20 -15.86 -13.14 -11.27
CA HIS A 20 -17.11 -13.64 -10.69
C HIS A 20 -17.38 -15.10 -11.09
N ASP A 21 -17.24 -15.45 -12.37
CA ASP A 21 -17.45 -16.83 -12.84
C ASP A 21 -16.44 -17.81 -12.21
N LEU A 22 -15.14 -17.52 -12.29
CA LEU A 22 -14.09 -18.45 -11.85
C LEU A 22 -14.02 -18.63 -10.33
N PHE A 23 -14.23 -17.56 -9.57
CA PHE A 23 -14.10 -17.60 -8.11
C PHE A 23 -15.44 -17.82 -7.42
N VAL A 24 -16.52 -17.15 -7.83
CA VAL A 24 -17.81 -17.26 -7.11
C VAL A 24 -18.61 -18.46 -7.60
N LEU A 25 -18.85 -18.57 -8.91
CA LEU A 25 -19.71 -19.63 -9.46
C LEU A 25 -19.01 -21.00 -9.47
N ARG A 26 -17.80 -21.06 -10.02
CA ARG A 26 -17.03 -22.31 -10.15
C ARG A 26 -16.22 -22.66 -8.90
N GLY A 27 -15.82 -21.68 -8.09
CA GLY A 27 -15.10 -21.93 -6.84
C GLY A 27 -15.94 -22.65 -5.78
N SER A 28 -17.26 -22.47 -5.80
CA SER A 28 -18.18 -23.18 -4.92
C SER A 28 -18.41 -24.66 -5.34
N ASN A 29 -18.18 -24.99 -6.62
CA ASN A 29 -18.50 -26.30 -7.17
C ASN A 29 -17.28 -27.22 -7.22
N LYS A 30 -17.11 -28.07 -6.20
CA LYS A 30 -15.98 -29.02 -6.08
C LYS A 30 -15.88 -30.04 -7.24
N ALA A 31 -16.95 -30.26 -8.00
CA ALA A 31 -16.98 -31.17 -9.14
C ALA A 31 -16.15 -30.66 -10.34
N ASP A 32 -16.02 -29.34 -10.49
CA ASP A 32 -15.27 -28.68 -11.58
C ASP A 32 -13.86 -28.22 -11.16
N ALA A 33 -13.41 -28.61 -9.95
CA ALA A 33 -12.10 -28.26 -9.37
C ALA A 33 -10.93 -29.04 -10.01
N GLY A 34 -10.88 -29.05 -11.34
CA GLY A 34 -9.78 -29.61 -12.10
C GLY A 34 -8.52 -28.75 -12.04
N LYS A 35 -7.37 -29.38 -12.32
CA LYS A 35 -6.05 -28.71 -12.39
C LYS A 35 -6.03 -27.52 -13.37
N GLU A 36 -6.85 -27.57 -14.41
CA GLU A 36 -7.01 -26.49 -15.38
C GLU A 36 -7.69 -25.25 -14.76
N LEU A 37 -8.72 -25.43 -13.92
CA LEU A 37 -9.41 -24.33 -13.26
C LEU A 37 -8.47 -23.56 -12.33
N GLU A 38 -7.63 -24.27 -11.57
CA GLU A 38 -6.61 -23.64 -10.73
C GLU A 38 -5.58 -22.86 -11.56
N THR A 39 -5.18 -23.40 -12.71
CA THR A 39 -4.29 -22.68 -13.64
C THR A 39 -4.94 -21.38 -14.15
N GLN A 40 -6.23 -21.43 -14.50
CA GLN A 40 -6.98 -20.25 -14.92
C GLN A 40 -7.09 -19.21 -13.79
N LYS A 41 -7.39 -19.64 -12.56
CA LYS A 41 -7.41 -18.77 -11.37
C LYS A 41 -6.06 -18.06 -11.18
N GLU A 42 -4.94 -18.77 -11.27
CA GLU A 42 -3.59 -18.20 -11.12
C GLU A 42 -3.26 -17.16 -12.20
N VAL A 43 -3.65 -17.41 -13.46
CA VAL A 43 -3.48 -16.46 -14.57
C VAL A 43 -4.28 -15.19 -14.30
N VAL A 44 -5.53 -15.32 -13.86
CA VAL A 44 -6.39 -14.16 -13.55
C VAL A 44 -5.84 -13.38 -12.36
N VAL A 45 -5.41 -14.03 -11.27
CA VAL A 45 -4.74 -13.36 -10.15
C VAL A 45 -3.52 -12.57 -10.62
N SER A 46 -2.70 -13.16 -11.49
CA SER A 46 -1.54 -12.48 -12.08
C SER A 46 -1.94 -11.29 -12.97
N MET A 47 -3.06 -11.38 -13.68
CA MET A 47 -3.63 -10.25 -14.43
C MET A 47 -4.10 -9.12 -13.50
N LEU A 48 -4.78 -9.46 -12.40
CA LEU A 48 -5.27 -8.50 -11.42
C LEU A 48 -4.09 -7.81 -10.70
N LEU A 49 -3.05 -8.54 -10.30
CA LEU A 49 -1.86 -7.96 -9.65
C LEU A 49 -1.18 -6.89 -10.53
N ARG A 50 -1.18 -7.07 -11.86
CA ARG A 50 -0.63 -6.08 -12.81
C ARG A 50 -1.46 -4.80 -12.90
N LEU A 51 -2.70 -4.81 -12.43
CA LEU A 51 -3.61 -3.67 -12.46
C LEU A 51 -4.01 -3.19 -11.05
N VAL A 52 -3.33 -3.68 -10.00
CA VAL A 52 -3.69 -3.49 -8.59
C VAL A 52 -3.72 -2.03 -8.14
N GLN A 53 -3.06 -1.13 -8.87
CA GLN A 53 -3.11 0.32 -8.66
C GLN A 53 -4.51 0.93 -8.74
N HIS A 54 -5.47 0.24 -9.38
CA HIS A 54 -6.85 0.70 -9.54
C HIS A 54 -7.76 0.12 -8.45
N HIS A 55 -8.53 0.98 -7.77
CA HIS A 55 -9.42 0.53 -6.69
C HIS A 55 -10.46 -0.51 -7.13
N GLN A 56 -10.97 -0.46 -8.37
CA GLN A 56 -11.89 -1.48 -8.89
C GLN A 56 -11.25 -2.89 -8.91
N VAL A 57 -9.93 -2.97 -9.04
CA VAL A 57 -9.20 -4.24 -8.99
C VAL A 57 -9.06 -4.73 -7.55
N LEU A 58 -8.95 -3.82 -6.58
CA LEU A 58 -8.97 -4.14 -5.16
C LEU A 58 -10.33 -4.74 -4.75
N GLU A 59 -11.44 -4.22 -5.27
CA GLU A 59 -12.79 -4.80 -5.08
C GLU A 59 -12.85 -6.26 -5.57
N MET A 60 -12.29 -6.53 -6.75
CA MET A 60 -12.19 -7.90 -7.27
C MET A 60 -11.31 -8.77 -6.37
N PHE A 61 -10.19 -8.24 -5.84
CA PHE A 61 -9.35 -8.97 -4.90
C PHE A 61 -10.02 -9.27 -3.57
N ILE A 62 -10.88 -8.39 -3.06
CA ILE A 62 -11.67 -8.64 -1.84
C ILE A 62 -12.53 -9.90 -2.05
N LEU A 63 -13.25 -9.98 -3.18
CA LEU A 63 -14.06 -11.16 -3.51
C LEU A 63 -13.20 -12.43 -3.63
N VAL A 64 -12.07 -12.35 -4.34
CA VAL A 64 -11.13 -13.47 -4.51
C VAL A 64 -10.61 -13.95 -3.15
N LEU A 65 -10.18 -13.05 -2.28
CA LEU A 65 -9.65 -13.39 -0.95
C LEU A 65 -10.71 -14.02 -0.06
N GLN A 66 -11.93 -13.47 -0.04
CA GLN A 66 -13.04 -14.03 0.73
C GLN A 66 -13.37 -15.45 0.30
N GLN A 67 -13.32 -15.72 -1.01
CA GLN A 67 -13.54 -17.06 -1.52
C GLN A 67 -12.36 -18.00 -1.22
N CYS A 68 -11.13 -17.55 -1.45
CA CYS A 68 -9.94 -18.33 -1.13
C CYS A 68 -9.88 -18.70 0.35
N HIS A 69 -10.32 -17.82 1.25
CA HIS A 69 -10.37 -18.10 2.69
C HIS A 69 -11.32 -19.27 3.01
N LYS A 70 -12.47 -19.35 2.34
CA LYS A 70 -13.43 -20.45 2.49
C LYS A 70 -12.93 -21.76 1.88
N GLU A 71 -12.20 -21.69 0.78
CA GLU A 71 -11.70 -22.87 0.06
C GLU A 71 -10.47 -23.49 0.74
N ASN A 72 -9.48 -22.67 1.09
CA ASN A 72 -8.20 -23.12 1.62
C ASN A 72 -7.46 -21.98 2.36
N GLU A 73 -7.35 -22.10 3.67
CA GLU A 73 -6.72 -21.09 4.54
C GLU A 73 -5.24 -20.83 4.19
N ASP A 74 -4.48 -21.86 3.81
CA ASP A 74 -3.07 -21.71 3.44
C ASP A 74 -2.89 -20.95 2.12
N LYS A 75 -3.75 -21.23 1.13
CA LYS A 75 -3.78 -20.46 -0.13
C LYS A 75 -4.16 -19.02 0.14
N TRP A 76 -5.16 -18.77 0.99
CA TRP A 76 -5.56 -17.42 1.37
C TRP A 76 -4.44 -16.64 2.06
N LYS A 77 -3.71 -17.26 3.00
CA LYS A 77 -2.54 -16.64 3.65
C LYS A 77 -1.44 -16.29 2.64
N ARG A 78 -1.14 -17.20 1.71
CA ARG A 78 -0.12 -16.95 0.66
C ARG A 78 -0.53 -15.82 -0.28
N LEU A 79 -1.77 -15.82 -0.76
CA LEU A 79 -2.29 -14.77 -1.64
C LEU A 79 -2.35 -13.42 -0.91
N SER A 80 -2.81 -13.40 0.35
CA SER A 80 -2.81 -12.21 1.20
C SER A 80 -1.40 -11.60 1.31
N ARG A 81 -0.39 -12.44 1.55
CA ARG A 81 1.01 -12.00 1.61
C ARG A 81 1.50 -11.42 0.29
N GLN A 82 1.22 -12.10 -0.82
CA GLN A 82 1.56 -11.63 -2.16
C GLN A 82 0.95 -10.26 -2.45
N ILE A 83 -0.33 -10.07 -2.10
CA ILE A 83 -1.02 -8.78 -2.30
C ILE A 83 -0.39 -7.69 -1.42
N ALA A 84 -0.13 -7.96 -0.14
CA ALA A 84 0.52 -7.00 0.76
C ALA A 84 1.93 -6.60 0.27
N ASP A 85 2.72 -7.57 -0.19
CA ASP A 85 4.08 -7.35 -0.70
C ASP A 85 4.11 -6.50 -1.98
N VAL A 86 3.02 -6.46 -2.76
CA VAL A 86 2.88 -5.60 -3.94
C VAL A 86 2.30 -4.23 -3.58
N ILE A 87 1.23 -4.18 -2.78
CA ILE A 87 0.50 -2.94 -2.49
C ILE A 87 1.31 -2.00 -1.60
N LEU A 88 1.97 -2.50 -0.54
CA LEU A 88 2.68 -1.63 0.40
C LEU A 88 3.80 -0.81 -0.28
N PRO A 89 4.66 -1.39 -1.13
CA PRO A 89 5.63 -0.58 -1.91
C PRO A 89 4.98 0.40 -2.90
N MET A 90 3.78 0.12 -3.39
CA MET A 90 3.07 1.04 -4.30
C MET A 90 2.47 2.23 -3.53
N ILE A 91 2.00 2.02 -2.30
CA ILE A 91 1.57 3.10 -1.40
C ILE A 91 2.75 4.03 -1.09
N SER A 92 3.91 3.46 -0.72
CA SER A 92 5.10 4.24 -0.37
C SER A 92 5.66 5.07 -1.53
N LYS A 93 5.42 4.64 -2.78
CA LYS A 93 5.80 5.34 -4.01
C LYS A 93 4.68 6.17 -4.64
N GLN A 94 3.53 6.33 -3.96
CA GLN A 94 2.35 7.04 -4.47
C GLN A 94 1.87 6.53 -5.85
N GLN A 95 1.99 5.22 -6.11
CA GLN A 95 1.58 4.57 -7.37
C GLN A 95 0.15 4.01 -7.34
N MET A 96 -0.49 4.03 -6.16
CA MET A 96 -1.90 3.64 -6.00
C MET A 96 -2.80 4.82 -6.34
N HIS A 97 -3.86 4.61 -7.12
CA HIS A 97 -4.83 5.65 -7.46
C HIS A 97 -5.86 5.80 -6.32
N LEU A 98 -5.45 6.50 -5.25
CA LEU A 98 -6.24 6.80 -4.05
C LEU A 98 -6.73 8.26 -4.07
N ASP A 99 -7.30 8.67 -5.20
CA ASP A 99 -7.78 10.02 -5.48
C ASP A 99 -9.22 10.27 -5.01
N SER A 100 -9.92 9.24 -4.55
CA SER A 100 -11.30 9.32 -4.05
C SER A 100 -11.46 8.68 -2.67
N PRO A 101 -12.45 9.14 -1.86
CA PRO A 101 -12.77 8.49 -0.59
C PRO A 101 -13.24 7.04 -0.77
N GLU A 102 -13.88 6.74 -1.91
CA GLU A 102 -14.26 5.38 -2.29
C GLU A 102 -13.02 4.48 -2.45
N ALA A 103 -12.01 4.95 -3.18
CA ALA A 103 -10.77 4.19 -3.38
C ALA A 103 -10.06 3.88 -2.05
N LEU A 104 -10.03 4.86 -1.13
CA LEU A 104 -9.49 4.67 0.21
C LEU A 104 -10.35 3.69 1.03
N GLY A 105 -11.68 3.77 0.93
CA GLY A 105 -12.61 2.84 1.57
C GLY A 105 -12.38 1.39 1.13
N VAL A 106 -12.27 1.16 -0.17
CA VAL A 106 -11.98 -0.18 -0.74
C VAL A 106 -10.62 -0.70 -0.26
N LEU A 107 -9.58 0.14 -0.23
CA LEU A 107 -8.27 -0.26 0.28
C LEU A 107 -8.33 -0.67 1.76
N ASN A 108 -9.08 0.06 2.57
CA ASN A 108 -9.29 -0.28 3.98
C ASN A 108 -10.00 -1.64 4.14
N THR A 109 -11.06 -1.89 3.35
CA THR A 109 -11.75 -3.19 3.35
C THR A 109 -10.84 -4.32 2.86
N LEU A 110 -9.95 -4.06 1.90
CA LEU A 110 -8.96 -5.04 1.47
C LEU A 110 -8.02 -5.42 2.62
N PHE A 111 -7.50 -4.43 3.37
CA PHE A 111 -6.63 -4.71 4.52
C PHE A 111 -7.34 -5.44 5.67
N GLU A 112 -8.66 -5.31 5.80
CA GLU A 112 -9.47 -6.12 6.73
C GLU A 112 -9.67 -7.56 6.24
N THR A 113 -9.65 -7.77 4.93
CA THR A 113 -9.93 -9.08 4.31
C THR A 113 -8.68 -9.97 4.19
N VAL A 114 -7.48 -9.37 4.09
CA VAL A 114 -6.22 -10.12 4.06
C VAL A 114 -5.93 -10.80 5.40
N ALA A 115 -5.17 -11.89 5.35
CA ALA A 115 -4.73 -12.57 6.56
C ALA A 115 -3.90 -11.63 7.46
N PRO A 116 -4.18 -11.50 8.77
CA PRO A 116 -3.42 -10.62 9.66
C PRO A 116 -1.91 -10.92 9.69
N SER A 117 -1.53 -12.18 9.46
CA SER A 117 -0.13 -12.61 9.35
C SER A 117 0.60 -12.03 8.13
N SER A 118 -0.13 -11.64 7.08
CA SER A 118 0.45 -11.01 5.88
C SER A 118 0.96 -9.59 6.14
N LEU A 119 0.38 -8.93 7.14
CA LEU A 119 0.72 -7.57 7.57
C LEU A 119 1.78 -7.56 8.69
N ARG A 120 2.28 -8.75 9.07
CA ARG A 120 3.39 -8.91 10.02
C ARG A 120 4.66 -9.35 9.29
N PRO A 121 5.84 -8.83 9.67
CA PRO A 121 6.07 -7.83 10.72
C PRO A 121 5.59 -6.42 10.32
N VAL A 122 5.27 -5.59 11.32
CA VAL A 122 4.76 -4.21 11.11
C VAL A 122 5.79 -3.28 10.44
N ASP A 123 7.03 -3.72 10.30
CA ASP A 123 8.12 -3.02 9.65
C ASP A 123 7.76 -2.50 8.26
N MET A 124 7.08 -3.32 7.47
CA MET A 124 6.71 -2.95 6.10
C MET A 124 5.64 -1.87 6.09
N LEU A 125 4.74 -1.89 7.07
CA LEU A 125 3.75 -0.83 7.29
C LEU A 125 4.44 0.47 7.72
N LEU A 126 5.31 0.39 8.74
CA LEU A 126 6.06 1.55 9.23
C LEU A 126 6.93 2.17 8.13
N LYS A 127 7.69 1.36 7.38
CA LYS A 127 8.49 1.84 6.25
C LYS A 127 7.64 2.45 5.14
N SER A 128 6.42 1.97 4.92
CA SER A 128 5.50 2.57 3.96
C SER A 128 4.93 3.91 4.45
N MET A 129 4.65 4.02 5.75
CA MET A 129 4.06 5.23 6.36
C MET A 129 5.09 6.35 6.51
N PHE A 130 6.31 6.03 6.97
CA PHE A 130 7.42 6.97 7.14
C PHE A 130 8.17 7.20 5.83
N THR A 131 7.45 7.64 4.79
CA THR A 131 8.02 8.05 3.50
C THR A 131 7.72 9.52 3.24
N THR A 132 8.64 10.22 2.56
CA THR A 132 8.40 11.55 2.01
C THR A 132 7.95 11.43 0.55
N PRO A 133 6.99 12.24 0.09
CA PRO A 133 6.65 12.28 -1.32
C PRO A 133 7.82 12.90 -2.10
N VAL A 134 7.95 12.52 -3.38
CA VAL A 134 9.01 13.04 -4.27
C VAL A 134 8.91 14.55 -4.45
N THR A 135 7.71 15.10 -4.42
CA THR A 135 7.43 16.54 -4.47
C THR A 135 6.12 16.84 -3.76
N MET A 136 6.01 18.02 -3.16
CA MET A 136 4.77 18.54 -2.58
C MET A 136 4.19 19.69 -3.42
N ALA A 137 4.70 19.91 -4.64
CA ALA A 137 4.22 20.97 -5.52
C ALA A 137 2.80 20.73 -6.07
N SER A 138 2.40 19.46 -6.21
CA SER A 138 1.06 19.08 -6.71
C SER A 138 0.17 18.60 -5.57
N VAL A 139 -1.04 19.16 -5.50
CA VAL A 139 -2.10 18.72 -4.57
C VAL A 139 -2.40 17.23 -4.74
N GLY A 140 -2.38 16.71 -5.97
CA GLY A 140 -2.63 15.30 -6.22
C GLY A 140 -1.58 14.38 -5.58
N THR A 141 -0.29 14.74 -5.67
CA THR A 141 0.79 13.96 -5.06
C THR A 141 0.69 13.94 -3.55
N VAL A 142 0.38 15.10 -2.94
CA VAL A 142 0.17 15.20 -1.49
C VAL A 142 -1.06 14.41 -1.07
N GLN A 143 -2.16 14.49 -1.81
CA GLN A 143 -3.38 13.74 -1.53
C GLN A 143 -3.13 12.23 -1.55
N LEU A 144 -2.45 11.69 -2.58
CA LEU A 144 -2.14 10.27 -2.66
C LEU A 144 -1.26 9.81 -1.49
N TRP A 145 -0.27 10.63 -1.12
CA TRP A 145 0.62 10.36 -0.01
C TRP A 145 -0.13 10.34 1.34
N VAL A 146 -0.95 11.36 1.62
CA VAL A 146 -1.76 11.43 2.84
C VAL A 146 -2.78 10.28 2.90
N SER A 147 -3.48 9.99 1.80
CA SER A 147 -4.38 8.82 1.71
C SER A 147 -3.66 7.51 2.04
N GLY A 148 -2.44 7.35 1.53
CA GLY A 148 -1.58 6.20 1.83
C GLY A 148 -1.22 6.09 3.30
N ILE A 149 -0.79 7.20 3.92
CA ILE A 149 -0.50 7.26 5.36
C ILE A 149 -1.74 6.88 6.18
N LEU A 150 -2.91 7.45 5.86
CA LEU A 150 -4.15 7.18 6.59
C LEU A 150 -4.56 5.71 6.52
N ALA A 151 -4.43 5.08 5.34
CA ALA A 151 -4.73 3.66 5.18
C ALA A 151 -3.82 2.79 6.07
N VAL A 152 -2.51 3.06 6.05
CA VAL A 152 -1.54 2.29 6.85
C VAL A 152 -1.71 2.54 8.34
N LEU A 153 -1.95 3.80 8.74
CA LEU A 153 -2.21 4.18 10.13
C LEU A 153 -3.43 3.44 10.69
N ARG A 154 -4.52 3.37 9.91
CA ARG A 154 -5.72 2.61 10.29
C ARG A 154 -5.40 1.13 10.54
N VAL A 155 -4.58 0.52 9.68
CA VAL A 155 -4.15 -0.87 9.85
C VAL A 155 -3.32 -1.05 11.12
N LEU A 156 -2.37 -0.15 11.39
CA LEU A 156 -1.54 -0.20 12.59
C LEU A 156 -2.41 -0.13 13.86
N VAL A 157 -3.34 0.82 13.93
CA VAL A 157 -4.24 1.01 15.08
C VAL A 157 -5.21 -0.18 15.23
N SER A 158 -5.66 -0.79 14.14
CA SER A 158 -6.68 -1.84 14.17
C SER A 158 -6.12 -3.25 14.40
N GLN A 159 -4.88 -3.52 13.95
CA GLN A 159 -4.32 -4.88 13.91
C GLN A 159 -3.04 -5.06 14.76
N SER A 160 -2.47 -3.98 15.29
CA SER A 160 -1.27 -4.01 16.13
C SER A 160 -1.54 -3.33 17.46
N THR A 161 -0.92 -3.82 18.53
CA THR A 161 -0.92 -3.11 19.80
C THR A 161 0.12 -2.00 19.77
N GLU A 162 -0.13 -0.95 20.54
CA GLU A 162 0.76 0.20 20.67
C GLU A 162 2.20 -0.21 21.02
N ASP A 163 2.37 -1.11 22.00
CA ASP A 163 3.69 -1.60 22.43
C ASP A 163 4.52 -2.21 21.29
N ILE A 164 3.88 -2.99 20.41
CA ILE A 164 4.55 -3.61 19.27
C ILE A 164 5.00 -2.54 18.27
N VAL A 165 4.14 -1.55 18.01
CA VAL A 165 4.43 -0.47 17.08
C VAL A 165 5.57 0.40 17.61
N LEU A 166 5.50 0.86 18.86
CA LEU A 166 6.51 1.70 19.48
C LEU A 166 7.87 0.98 19.58
N SER A 167 7.85 -0.30 19.96
CA SER A 167 9.07 -1.13 19.98
C SER A 167 9.74 -1.17 18.61
N ARG A 168 8.97 -1.42 17.54
CA ARG A 168 9.52 -1.46 16.18
C ARG A 168 9.94 -0.09 15.65
N VAL A 169 9.28 1.00 16.03
CA VAL A 169 9.72 2.36 15.70
C VAL A 169 11.10 2.65 16.31
N HIS A 170 11.30 2.29 17.59
CA HIS A 170 12.59 2.41 18.27
C HIS A 170 13.67 1.53 17.61
N GLU A 171 13.35 0.28 17.28
CA GLU A 171 14.30 -0.64 16.64
C GLU A 171 14.66 -0.23 15.20
N LEU A 172 13.73 0.38 14.45
CA LEU A 172 13.98 0.90 13.10
C LEU A 172 14.70 2.25 13.08
N SER A 173 14.88 2.90 14.25
CA SER A 173 15.53 4.22 14.37
C SER A 173 14.92 5.27 13.44
N LEU A 174 13.59 5.26 13.31
CA LEU A 174 12.87 6.20 12.45
C LEU A 174 13.04 7.63 12.97
N THR A 175 13.33 8.56 12.06
CA THR A 175 13.70 9.93 12.45
C THR A 175 12.46 10.80 12.70
N PRO A 176 12.35 11.48 13.87
CA PRO A 176 11.23 12.38 14.20
C PRO A 176 11.19 13.66 13.36
N HIS A 177 12.18 13.88 12.49
CA HIS A 177 12.33 15.09 11.67
C HIS A 177 12.13 14.82 10.17
N LEU A 178 11.52 13.67 9.83
CA LEU A 178 11.24 13.29 8.45
C LEU A 178 10.44 14.37 7.69
N LEU A 179 9.51 15.05 8.37
CA LEU A 179 8.73 16.18 7.85
C LEU A 179 9.05 17.50 8.59
N SER A 180 10.32 17.85 8.75
CA SER A 180 10.66 19.16 9.30
C SER A 180 10.14 20.30 8.40
N CYS A 181 9.85 21.48 8.98
CA CYS A 181 9.44 22.68 8.22
C CYS A 181 10.41 23.02 7.08
N HIS A 182 11.70 22.73 7.27
CA HIS A 182 12.72 22.92 6.24
C HIS A 182 12.58 21.90 5.10
N THR A 183 12.35 20.62 5.42
CA THR A 183 12.07 19.58 4.42
C THR A 183 10.81 19.90 3.61
N ILE A 184 9.73 20.32 4.27
CA ILE A 184 8.47 20.68 3.61
C ILE A 184 8.68 21.87 2.64
N ARG A 185 9.38 22.94 3.10
CA ARG A 185 9.71 24.07 2.23
C ARG A 185 10.55 23.65 1.01
N ARG A 186 11.52 22.76 1.20
CA ARG A 186 12.33 22.22 0.09
C ARG A 186 11.47 21.42 -0.90
N LEU A 187 10.57 20.57 -0.41
CA LEU A 187 9.68 19.76 -1.25
C LEU A 187 8.63 20.58 -2.02
N HIS A 188 8.25 21.75 -1.50
CA HIS A 188 7.44 22.73 -2.22
C HIS A 188 8.24 23.49 -3.29
N GLN A 189 9.52 23.77 -3.02
CA GLN A 189 10.39 24.58 -3.89
C GLN A 189 11.05 23.79 -5.03
N GLN A 190 11.15 22.45 -4.93
CA GLN A 190 11.55 21.56 -6.02
C GLN A 190 10.47 21.50 -7.11
N SER A 191 10.24 22.63 -7.77
CA SER A 191 9.73 22.72 -9.14
C SER A 191 10.95 22.71 -10.09
N PRO A 192 10.86 22.18 -11.31
CA PRO A 192 12.02 21.97 -12.17
C PRO A 192 12.52 23.32 -12.74
N SER A 193 13.39 23.99 -12.01
CA SER A 193 14.30 25.00 -12.53
C SER A 193 15.51 24.26 -13.13
N PRO A 194 15.81 24.42 -14.44
CA PRO A 194 16.95 23.75 -15.08
C PRO A 194 18.30 24.42 -14.79
N SER A 195 18.37 25.33 -13.81
CA SER A 195 19.52 26.18 -13.58
C SER A 195 19.74 26.45 -12.10
N ASP A 196 20.10 25.40 -11.35
CA ASP A 196 20.79 25.54 -10.07
C ASP A 196 21.95 24.54 -10.00
N PRO A 197 23.13 24.94 -9.50
CA PRO A 197 24.33 24.09 -9.47
C PRO A 197 24.16 22.91 -8.51
N PRO A 198 24.99 21.85 -8.61
CA PRO A 198 24.91 20.71 -7.72
C PRO A 198 25.29 21.17 -6.31
N ALA A 199 24.29 21.42 -5.46
CA ALA A 199 24.52 21.61 -4.04
C ALA A 199 24.97 20.26 -3.48
N ALA A 200 26.26 20.19 -3.19
CA ALA A 200 26.92 19.10 -2.50
C ALA A 200 26.10 18.61 -1.29
N ASP A 201 26.29 17.33 -0.98
CA ASP A 201 25.86 16.66 0.23
C ASP A 201 26.25 17.45 1.49
N THR A 202 25.41 18.40 1.89
CA THR A 202 25.48 19.00 3.22
C THR A 202 24.59 18.15 4.12
N LEU A 203 25.09 16.97 4.47
CA LEU A 203 24.81 16.35 5.76
C LEU A 203 25.26 17.36 6.81
N CYS A 204 24.33 18.21 7.27
CA CYS A 204 24.59 19.09 8.38
C CYS A 204 24.79 18.22 9.62
N SER A 205 26.06 18.00 9.96
CA SER A 205 26.51 17.71 11.32
C SER A 205 25.99 18.81 12.24
N GLN A 206 24.88 18.54 12.93
CA GLN A 206 24.61 19.15 14.22
C GLN A 206 24.85 18.06 15.27
N ASP A 207 26.11 17.98 15.69
CA ASP A 207 26.47 17.42 16.99
C ASP A 207 25.88 18.34 18.06
N GLY A 208 24.82 17.88 18.69
CA GLY A 208 24.16 18.50 19.83
C GLY A 208 23.15 17.50 20.36
N GLU A 209 23.63 16.59 21.22
CA GLU A 209 22.88 15.53 21.91
C GLU A 209 21.72 14.94 21.08
N ALA A 210 22.01 13.86 20.35
CA ALA A 210 20.99 12.93 19.89
C ALA A 210 20.34 12.25 21.11
N GLN A 211 19.58 13.03 21.88
CA GLN A 211 18.68 12.54 22.89
C GLN A 211 17.72 11.65 22.13
N LYS A 212 17.90 10.34 22.32
CA LYS A 212 17.20 9.26 21.63
C LYS A 212 15.70 9.57 21.69
N ALA A 213 15.16 10.14 20.62
CA ALA A 213 13.80 10.65 20.62
C ALA A 213 12.86 9.49 20.96
N LEU A 214 11.93 9.73 21.87
CA LEU A 214 10.98 8.69 22.26
C LEU A 214 10.21 8.23 21.02
N PRO A 215 9.94 6.91 20.87
CA PRO A 215 9.18 6.42 19.72
C PRO A 215 7.78 7.06 19.65
N GLU A 216 7.19 7.36 20.82
CA GLU A 216 5.94 8.11 20.96
C GLU A 216 6.03 9.51 20.35
N GLU A 217 7.12 10.24 20.65
CA GLU A 217 7.35 11.59 20.12
C GLU A 217 7.55 11.58 18.60
N THR A 218 8.23 10.55 18.09
CA THR A 218 8.44 10.34 16.65
C THR A 218 7.12 10.12 15.92
N PHE A 219 6.21 9.34 16.52
CA PHE A 219 4.88 9.10 15.96
C PHE A 219 3.99 10.33 16.06
N ALA A 220 3.99 11.01 17.22
CA ALA A 220 3.21 12.22 17.45
C ALA A 220 3.59 13.30 16.43
N ARG A 221 4.89 13.59 16.24
CA ARG A 221 5.38 14.60 15.29
C ARG A 221 5.06 14.29 13.82
N LEU A 222 4.76 13.04 13.45
CA LEU A 222 4.33 12.70 12.10
C LEU A 222 2.84 13.01 11.89
N VAL A 223 2.02 12.88 12.94
CA VAL A 223 0.55 12.95 12.89
C VAL A 223 0.03 14.33 13.28
N THR A 224 0.76 15.12 14.09
CA THR A 224 0.41 16.49 14.51
C THR A 224 1.01 17.55 13.60
#